data_AF-A0A9P8XZ95-F1
#
_entry.id   AF-A0A9P8XZ95-F1
#
_cell.length_a   1.000
_cell.length_b   1.000
_cell.length_c   1.000
_cell.angle_alpha   90.00
_cell.angle_beta   90.00
_cell.angle_gamma   90.00
#
_symmetry.space_group_name_H-M   'P 1'
#
loop_
_entity.id
_entity.type
_entity.pdbx_description
1 polymer ?
#
loop_
_entity_poly.entity_id
_entity_poly.type
_entity_poly.pdbx_seq_one_letter_code
_entity_poly.pdbx_strand_id
1 'polypeptide(L)'
;MASITTVSDRAKMQNRPDEWKIEQGMSGAQLPVLDMTGSEIKAIPPAGPPKDFKDEEAIKAVGDPNELFQMERTGWKGYVEWEEYPEKKAAAHKILTFPGAPEYQMTEIPGKNPLLDGDRWKMWHHAIGGELTVVPDDSWKLVLEEKHPDMLHILGFPYNGEPPKRLVTSKPITPNPLHFVRNHGGIPIIEKENYSFRVDGLVSLPATFTLDDLMDETRFPRMKKHITMQCSGTRRIEQITRYPGQGDELPQAPWAEGAIGTAEYEGVSLKKVIKACGGLVNGGKHLEFFGADTYFKENECMNYRVSVPWAKVKANEVMLAWNMNGEPLPRIHGYPLRIVVFGYIGARSVKWLYRVQAITAPTRAPVQSKEYLYFAQQVGKYNFRLTDGIQIQEMPVSSAIMSPWTKQVVIHEGSIHCKGWAYSGGGRWPERVELSADGGFSWYTVPPENLSKKRKWTWRWIDVLVRCWDNALNTQVPDVRTAWNWGLHVTSSCHTINVYSVNKKHPATRARLEDMEKNKVPLAPITVPLSIPAQSWDDYEKFWKKHDPRDAEDD
;
A
#
# COMPACT_ATOMS: atom_id res chain seq x y z
N MET A 1 25.39 -45.47 -32.92
CA MET A 1 24.53 -44.82 -31.91
C MET A 1 25.43 -43.98 -31.03
N ALA A 2 25.21 -42.67 -30.93
CA ALA A 2 25.90 -41.85 -29.93
C ALA A 2 25.15 -41.98 -28.61
N SER A 3 25.85 -42.32 -27.53
CA SER A 3 25.24 -42.37 -26.20
C SER A 3 24.96 -40.93 -25.73
N ILE A 4 23.69 -40.58 -25.55
CA ILE A 4 23.32 -39.32 -24.91
C ILE A 4 23.71 -39.43 -23.44
N THR A 5 24.63 -38.58 -22.99
CA THR A 5 25.05 -38.50 -21.58
C THR A 5 23.82 -38.19 -20.72
N THR A 6 23.43 -39.13 -19.87
CA THR A 6 22.22 -38.97 -19.04
C THR A 6 22.41 -37.86 -18.00
N VAL A 7 21.31 -37.22 -17.61
CA VAL A 7 21.28 -36.04 -16.71
C VAL A 7 21.76 -36.35 -15.26
N SER A 8 22.17 -37.58 -15.00
CA SER A 8 22.62 -38.15 -13.72
C SER A 8 23.85 -37.48 -13.11
N ASP A 9 24.77 -36.93 -13.89
CA ASP A 9 26.04 -36.36 -13.37
C ASP A 9 25.90 -35.01 -12.64
N ARG A 10 24.68 -34.45 -12.55
CA ARG A 10 24.41 -33.26 -11.70
C ARG A 10 24.66 -33.49 -10.20
N ALA A 11 24.81 -34.74 -9.76
CA ALA A 11 25.03 -35.14 -8.37
C ALA A 11 26.42 -34.79 -7.78
N LYS A 12 27.18 -33.87 -8.40
CA LYS A 12 28.54 -33.44 -7.96
C LYS A 12 28.70 -31.92 -7.76
N MET A 13 27.63 -31.13 -7.83
CA MET A 13 27.73 -29.70 -7.46
C MET A 13 27.86 -29.56 -5.94
N GLN A 14 28.86 -28.80 -5.47
CA GLN A 14 29.05 -28.49 -4.05
C GLN A 14 28.18 -27.31 -3.59
N ASN A 15 27.95 -26.35 -4.47
CA ASN A 15 27.10 -25.18 -4.20
C ASN A 15 25.63 -25.59 -4.01
N ARG A 16 24.90 -24.92 -3.12
CA ARG A 16 23.46 -25.17 -2.95
C ARG A 16 22.69 -24.81 -4.24
N PRO A 17 21.50 -25.41 -4.51
CA PRO A 17 20.74 -25.14 -5.73
C PRO A 17 20.36 -23.67 -5.98
N ASP A 18 20.28 -22.86 -4.93
CA ASP A 18 19.97 -21.42 -4.96
C ASP A 18 21.16 -20.50 -4.65
N GLU A 19 22.41 -20.99 -4.59
CA GLU A 19 23.59 -20.14 -4.25
C GLU A 19 23.70 -18.93 -5.20
N TRP A 20 23.48 -19.17 -6.51
CA TRP A 20 23.50 -18.11 -7.52
C TRP A 20 22.45 -17.02 -7.28
N LYS A 21 21.30 -17.32 -6.64
CA LYS A 21 20.32 -16.29 -6.24
C LYS A 21 20.81 -15.47 -5.05
N ILE A 22 21.60 -16.07 -4.16
CA ILE A 22 22.18 -15.41 -2.99
C ILE A 22 23.33 -14.50 -3.46
N GLU A 23 24.24 -15.02 -4.29
CA GLU A 23 25.33 -14.26 -4.93
C GLU A 23 24.85 -13.05 -5.75
N GLN A 24 23.75 -13.21 -6.49
CA GLN A 24 23.12 -12.12 -7.26
C GLN A 24 22.16 -11.24 -6.43
N GLY A 25 22.10 -11.41 -5.11
CA GLY A 25 21.28 -10.60 -4.19
C GLY A 25 19.76 -10.82 -4.28
N MET A 26 19.30 -11.74 -5.14
CA MET A 26 17.88 -12.09 -5.34
C MET A 26 17.25 -12.77 -4.10
N SER A 27 18.09 -13.41 -3.28
CA SER A 27 17.74 -14.02 -1.99
C SER A 27 18.42 -13.29 -0.82
N GLY A 28 18.55 -11.96 -0.89
CA GLY A 28 19.31 -11.16 0.10
C GLY A 28 18.91 -11.33 1.57
N ALA A 29 17.70 -11.82 1.88
CA ALA A 29 17.29 -12.18 3.24
C ALA A 29 18.08 -13.37 3.84
N GLN A 30 18.73 -14.17 2.99
CA GLN A 30 19.61 -15.26 3.40
C GLN A 30 21.06 -14.80 3.64
N LEU A 31 21.43 -13.56 3.29
CA LEU A 31 22.80 -13.08 3.45
C LEU A 31 23.11 -12.78 4.93
N PRO A 32 24.31 -13.15 5.42
CA PRO A 32 24.77 -12.70 6.73
C PRO A 32 25.09 -11.21 6.73
N VAL A 33 24.92 -10.55 7.88
CA VAL A 33 25.51 -9.23 8.12
C VAL A 33 27.01 -9.41 8.32
N LEU A 34 27.83 -8.69 7.56
CA LEU A 34 29.28 -8.76 7.68
C LEU A 34 29.80 -7.66 8.61
N ASP A 35 30.23 -8.04 9.81
CA ASP A 35 31.03 -7.17 10.68
C ASP A 35 32.48 -7.16 10.20
N MET A 36 32.94 -5.98 9.75
CA MET A 36 34.30 -5.72 9.28
C MET A 36 35.05 -4.73 10.18
N THR A 37 34.64 -4.59 11.46
CA THR A 37 35.27 -3.65 12.41
C THR A 37 36.58 -4.17 13.01
N GLY A 38 36.87 -5.45 12.88
CA GLY A 38 38.12 -6.09 13.31
C GLY A 38 39.06 -6.45 12.15
N SER A 39 40.15 -7.15 12.47
CA SER A 39 41.10 -7.70 11.49
C SER A 39 40.57 -8.87 10.66
N GLU A 40 39.39 -9.39 11.00
CA GLU A 40 38.74 -10.53 10.34
C GLU A 40 37.27 -10.17 10.06
N ILE A 41 36.74 -10.63 8.93
CA ILE A 41 35.34 -10.45 8.55
C ILE A 41 34.49 -11.49 9.31
N LYS A 42 33.59 -11.02 10.17
CA LYS A 42 32.67 -11.89 10.93
C LYS A 42 31.31 -11.90 10.27
N ALA A 43 30.88 -13.07 9.81
CA ALA A 43 29.54 -13.29 9.28
C ALA A 43 28.54 -13.54 10.43
N ILE A 44 27.61 -12.61 10.63
CA ILE A 44 26.49 -12.75 11.55
C ILE A 44 25.30 -13.29 10.74
N PRO A 45 24.91 -14.56 10.89
CA PRO A 45 23.84 -15.16 10.08
C PRO A 45 22.48 -14.50 10.36
N PRO A 46 21.54 -14.51 9.39
CA PRO A 46 20.16 -14.11 9.64
C PRO A 46 19.51 -15.01 10.69
N ALA A 47 18.51 -14.49 11.40
CA ALA A 47 17.76 -15.26 12.38
C ALA A 47 17.01 -16.42 11.70
N GLY A 48 16.98 -17.59 12.34
CA GLY A 48 16.09 -18.68 11.93
C GLY A 48 14.62 -18.26 12.00
N PRO A 49 13.71 -18.95 11.29
CA PRO A 49 12.29 -18.61 11.31
C PRO A 49 11.73 -18.61 12.75
N PRO A 50 10.78 -17.71 13.07
CA PRO A 50 10.12 -17.73 14.36
C PRO A 50 9.46 -19.09 14.57
N LYS A 51 9.73 -19.73 15.71
CA LYS A 51 9.05 -20.97 16.11
C LYS A 51 7.67 -20.62 16.62
N ASP A 52 6.63 -21.30 16.14
CA ASP A 52 5.29 -21.15 16.71
C ASP A 52 5.33 -21.41 18.22
N PHE A 53 4.88 -20.41 18.98
CA PHE A 53 4.89 -20.40 20.42
C PHE A 53 3.52 -19.91 20.89
N LYS A 54 2.91 -20.66 21.81
CA LYS A 54 1.67 -20.30 22.48
C LYS A 54 1.93 -20.48 23.97
N ASP A 55 1.86 -19.39 24.71
CA ASP A 55 2.12 -19.41 26.15
C ASP A 55 0.88 -19.91 26.92
N GLU A 56 0.74 -21.24 26.98
CA GLU A 56 -0.35 -21.90 27.71
C GLU A 56 -0.30 -21.65 29.23
N GLU A 57 0.78 -21.09 29.78
CA GLU A 57 0.86 -20.70 31.19
C GLU A 57 0.37 -19.26 31.37
N ALA A 58 0.81 -18.32 30.52
CA ALA A 58 0.33 -16.94 30.53
C ALA A 58 -1.17 -16.84 30.18
N ILE A 59 -1.68 -17.71 29.29
CA ILE A 59 -3.13 -17.81 29.00
C ILE A 59 -3.90 -18.29 30.23
N LYS A 60 -3.42 -19.32 30.95
CA LYS A 60 -4.07 -19.77 32.19
C LYS A 60 -3.98 -18.74 33.31
N ALA A 61 -2.92 -17.93 33.33
CA ALA A 61 -2.67 -16.91 34.35
C ALA A 61 -3.59 -15.67 34.25
N VAL A 62 -4.47 -15.57 33.25
CA VAL A 62 -5.44 -14.45 33.11
C VAL A 62 -6.91 -14.82 33.36
N GLY A 63 -7.22 -16.10 33.61
CA GLY A 63 -8.61 -16.60 33.73
C GLY A 63 -9.16 -17.17 32.42
N ASP A 64 -10.49 -17.26 32.28
CA ASP A 64 -11.11 -17.67 31.00
C ASP A 64 -11.13 -16.46 30.03
N PRO A 65 -10.41 -16.54 28.89
CA PRO A 65 -10.40 -15.43 27.93
C PRO A 65 -11.76 -15.20 27.26
N ASN A 66 -12.66 -16.19 27.26
CA ASN A 66 -14.00 -16.05 26.69
C ASN A 66 -14.92 -15.21 27.58
N GLU A 67 -14.73 -15.25 28.91
CA GLU A 67 -15.41 -14.33 29.83
C GLU A 67 -14.75 -12.94 29.80
N LEU A 68 -13.42 -12.87 29.74
CA LEU A 68 -12.67 -11.61 29.82
C LEU A 68 -12.81 -10.76 28.54
N PHE A 69 -12.82 -11.38 27.37
CA PHE A 69 -12.91 -10.75 26.05
C PHE A 69 -14.24 -11.01 25.35
N GLN A 70 -15.33 -11.08 26.12
CA GLN A 70 -16.71 -11.09 25.58
C GLN A 70 -17.12 -9.71 25.03
N MET A 71 -17.99 -9.71 24.02
CA MET A 71 -18.63 -8.52 23.41
C MET A 71 -19.30 -7.62 24.48
N GLU A 72 -18.79 -6.39 24.67
CA GLU A 72 -19.34 -5.46 25.67
C GLU A 72 -20.55 -4.64 25.18
N ARG A 73 -20.83 -4.68 23.87
CA ARG A 73 -21.87 -3.86 23.23
C ARG A 73 -22.76 -4.70 22.32
N THR A 74 -24.05 -4.76 22.62
CA THR A 74 -25.06 -5.47 21.80
C THR A 74 -24.94 -5.09 20.33
N GLY A 75 -24.75 -6.06 19.43
CA GLY A 75 -24.65 -5.81 17.99
C GLY A 75 -23.31 -5.21 17.52
N TRP A 76 -22.23 -5.39 18.27
CA TRP A 76 -20.85 -5.05 17.88
C TRP A 76 -19.99 -6.33 17.88
N LYS A 77 -20.10 -7.17 16.83
CA LYS A 77 -19.28 -8.39 16.71
C LYS A 77 -17.84 -8.03 16.32
N GLY A 78 -16.86 -8.75 16.86
CA GLY A 78 -15.44 -8.53 16.62
C GLY A 78 -14.88 -7.27 17.28
N TYR A 79 -15.55 -6.77 18.34
CA TYR A 79 -15.15 -5.61 19.12
C TYR A 79 -14.67 -6.00 20.52
N VAL A 80 -13.65 -5.29 20.99
CA VAL A 80 -13.25 -5.23 22.41
C VAL A 80 -12.85 -3.78 22.71
N GLU A 81 -13.30 -3.24 23.84
CA GLU A 81 -12.99 -1.87 24.28
C GLU A 81 -11.66 -1.85 25.05
N TRP A 82 -10.54 -1.69 24.37
CA TRP A 82 -9.20 -1.71 24.99
C TRP A 82 -8.85 -0.43 25.75
N GLU A 83 -9.52 0.70 25.47
CA GLU A 83 -9.10 2.01 26.01
C GLU A 83 -9.85 2.49 27.25
N GLU A 84 -10.96 1.84 27.63
CA GLU A 84 -11.66 2.10 28.90
C GLU A 84 -11.49 0.96 29.91
N TYR A 85 -11.04 -0.23 29.48
CA TYR A 85 -10.82 -1.44 30.30
C TYR A 85 -9.32 -1.80 30.39
N PRO A 86 -8.51 -1.08 31.20
CA PRO A 86 -7.07 -1.26 31.27
C PRO A 86 -6.65 -2.65 31.80
N GLU A 87 -7.49 -3.31 32.60
CA GLU A 87 -7.26 -4.66 33.11
C GLU A 87 -7.40 -5.72 32.01
N LYS A 88 -8.40 -5.63 31.12
CA LYS A 88 -8.47 -6.46 29.89
C LYS A 88 -7.21 -6.28 29.05
N LYS A 89 -6.80 -5.03 28.83
CA LYS A 89 -5.61 -4.69 28.04
C LYS A 89 -4.32 -5.25 28.65
N ALA A 90 -4.13 -5.09 29.96
CA ALA A 90 -3.01 -5.67 30.69
C ALA A 90 -3.02 -7.21 30.72
N ALA A 91 -4.20 -7.85 30.70
CA ALA A 91 -4.31 -9.30 30.55
C ALA A 91 -3.89 -9.74 29.14
N ALA A 92 -4.41 -9.11 28.09
CA ALA A 92 -3.99 -9.39 26.71
C ALA A 92 -2.48 -9.19 26.51
N HIS A 93 -1.88 -8.16 27.09
CA HIS A 93 -0.42 -7.93 27.00
C HIS A 93 0.43 -9.03 27.66
N LYS A 94 -0.11 -9.78 28.64
CA LYS A 94 0.58 -10.97 29.20
C LYS A 94 0.51 -12.17 28.26
N ILE A 95 -0.62 -12.36 27.58
CA ILE A 95 -0.81 -13.43 26.58
C ILE A 95 0.14 -13.24 25.38
N LEU A 96 0.40 -12.00 24.97
CA LEU A 96 1.04 -11.65 23.70
C LEU A 96 2.57 -11.82 23.67
N THR A 97 3.08 -12.92 24.21
CA THR A 97 4.47 -13.33 24.02
C THR A 97 4.60 -14.15 22.74
N PHE A 98 5.15 -13.54 21.68
CA PHE A 98 5.37 -14.19 20.38
C PHE A 98 6.76 -13.87 19.81
N PRO A 99 7.34 -14.76 18.96
CA PRO A 99 8.68 -14.54 18.44
C PRO A 99 8.73 -13.45 17.35
N GLY A 100 9.95 -13.11 16.93
CA GLY A 100 10.22 -11.99 16.02
C GLY A 100 9.44 -12.04 14.70
N ALA A 101 9.09 -10.86 14.17
CA ALA A 101 8.46 -10.76 12.86
C ALA A 101 9.35 -11.39 11.77
N PRO A 102 8.80 -12.20 10.84
CA PRO A 102 9.61 -12.77 9.77
C PRO A 102 10.13 -11.67 8.84
N GLU A 103 11.43 -11.69 8.53
CA GLU A 103 12.07 -10.71 7.65
C GLU A 103 11.77 -11.02 6.16
N TYR A 104 10.50 -10.89 5.76
CA TYR A 104 9.97 -11.19 4.41
C TYR A 104 10.46 -10.25 3.28
N GLN A 105 11.51 -9.48 3.50
CA GLN A 105 12.05 -8.52 2.54
C GLN A 105 13.41 -9.00 2.06
N MET A 106 13.66 -8.91 0.75
CA MET A 106 14.81 -9.56 0.07
C MET A 106 14.69 -11.09 -0.08
N THR A 107 13.47 -11.63 -0.07
CA THR A 107 13.15 -12.93 -0.70
C THR A 107 12.46 -12.71 -2.04
N GLU A 108 12.51 -13.70 -2.94
CA GLU A 108 11.75 -13.66 -4.20
C GLU A 108 10.23 -13.63 -3.91
N ILE A 109 9.54 -12.62 -4.45
CA ILE A 109 8.09 -12.46 -4.30
C ILE A 109 7.39 -13.65 -4.97
N PRO A 110 6.41 -14.32 -4.33
CA PRO A 110 5.72 -15.47 -4.92
C PRO A 110 5.21 -15.22 -6.34
N GLY A 111 5.42 -16.18 -7.24
CA GLY A 111 4.99 -16.12 -8.66
C GLY A 111 3.47 -16.28 -8.89
N LYS A 112 2.67 -16.23 -7.82
CA LYS A 112 1.20 -16.16 -7.80
C LYS A 112 0.83 -14.95 -6.94
N ASN A 113 -0.41 -14.45 -7.06
CA ASN A 113 -0.89 -13.32 -6.25
C ASN A 113 -0.42 -13.48 -4.78
N PRO A 114 0.44 -12.56 -4.26
CA PRO A 114 1.16 -12.78 -3.01
C PRO A 114 0.25 -12.47 -1.83
N LEU A 115 -0.72 -13.37 -1.59
CA LEU A 115 -1.50 -13.42 -0.38
C LEU A 115 -0.53 -13.83 0.73
N LEU A 116 0.02 -12.84 1.44
CA LEU A 116 0.60 -13.09 2.74
C LEU A 116 -0.54 -13.57 3.64
N ASP A 117 -0.45 -14.75 4.22
CA ASP A 117 -1.55 -15.30 5.02
C ASP A 117 -1.82 -14.47 6.28
N GLY A 118 -0.75 -13.96 6.90
CA GLY A 118 -0.82 -13.06 8.05
C GLY A 118 -0.94 -13.78 9.39
N ASP A 119 -0.41 -14.99 9.49
CA ASP A 119 -0.70 -15.93 10.57
C ASP A 119 -0.35 -15.39 11.96
N ARG A 120 0.71 -14.57 12.12
CA ARG A 120 1.00 -13.89 13.40
C ARG A 120 -0.18 -13.05 13.92
N TRP A 121 -0.99 -12.45 13.04
CA TRP A 121 -2.19 -11.69 13.43
C TRP A 121 -3.38 -12.61 13.72
N LYS A 122 -3.50 -13.74 13.01
CA LYS A 122 -4.48 -14.80 13.34
C LYS A 122 -4.16 -15.38 14.74
N MET A 123 -2.89 -15.74 14.98
CA MET A 123 -2.36 -16.22 16.26
C MET A 123 -2.62 -15.22 17.39
N TRP A 124 -2.39 -13.92 17.18
CA TRP A 124 -2.72 -12.89 18.18
C TRP A 124 -4.21 -12.85 18.53
N HIS A 125 -5.12 -13.03 17.57
CA HIS A 125 -6.56 -13.09 17.84
C HIS A 125 -6.97 -14.41 18.52
N HIS A 126 -6.45 -15.56 18.06
CA HIS A 126 -6.72 -16.87 18.68
C HIS A 126 -6.10 -17.03 20.08
N ALA A 127 -5.00 -16.34 20.37
CA ALA A 127 -4.37 -16.37 21.70
C ALA A 127 -5.11 -15.50 22.71
N ILE A 128 -5.59 -14.31 22.30
CA ILE A 128 -6.52 -13.51 23.12
C ILE A 128 -7.83 -14.29 23.31
N GLY A 129 -8.36 -14.95 22.27
CA GLY A 129 -9.60 -15.73 22.38
C GLY A 129 -10.85 -14.85 22.48
N GLY A 130 -11.93 -15.40 23.06
CA GLY A 130 -13.22 -14.73 23.20
C GLY A 130 -13.76 -14.22 21.87
N GLU A 131 -14.31 -13.01 21.87
CA GLU A 131 -14.93 -12.35 20.71
C GLU A 131 -13.94 -12.20 19.52
N LEU A 132 -12.63 -12.12 19.78
CA LEU A 132 -11.63 -12.00 18.72
C LEU A 132 -11.36 -13.31 17.96
N THR A 133 -11.72 -14.48 18.52
CA THR A 133 -11.34 -15.80 17.96
C THR A 133 -11.79 -16.00 16.51
N VAL A 134 -12.98 -15.51 16.16
CA VAL A 134 -13.64 -15.70 14.85
C VAL A 134 -13.42 -14.53 13.87
N VAL A 135 -12.83 -13.44 14.35
CA VAL A 135 -12.63 -12.20 13.58
C VAL A 135 -11.83 -12.41 12.28
N PRO A 136 -10.82 -13.30 12.19
CA PRO A 136 -10.16 -13.58 10.92
C PRO A 136 -11.11 -14.11 9.84
N ASP A 137 -11.96 -15.07 10.19
CA ASP A 137 -12.87 -15.75 9.26
C ASP A 137 -14.05 -14.85 8.86
N ASP A 138 -14.65 -14.13 9.83
CA ASP A 138 -15.67 -13.11 9.55
C ASP A 138 -15.12 -12.01 8.62
N SER A 139 -13.88 -11.57 8.86
CA SER A 139 -13.23 -10.55 8.04
C SER A 139 -13.00 -11.04 6.61
N TRP A 140 -12.56 -12.29 6.43
CA TRP A 140 -12.35 -12.88 5.11
C TRP A 140 -13.67 -13.13 4.37
N LYS A 141 -14.73 -13.54 5.07
CA LYS A 141 -16.09 -13.65 4.50
C LYS A 141 -16.56 -12.30 3.93
N LEU A 142 -16.42 -11.21 4.68
CA LEU A 142 -16.77 -9.86 4.20
C LEU A 142 -15.91 -9.41 3.01
N VAL A 143 -14.67 -9.90 2.85
CA VAL A 143 -13.87 -9.67 1.63
C VAL A 143 -14.52 -10.33 0.42
N LEU A 144 -14.96 -11.59 0.54
CA LEU A 144 -15.61 -12.32 -0.55
C LEU A 144 -16.99 -11.75 -0.91
N GLU A 145 -17.69 -11.14 0.05
CA GLU A 145 -19.01 -10.53 -0.14
C GLU A 145 -18.93 -9.10 -0.70
N GLU A 146 -18.03 -8.24 -0.19
CA GLU A 146 -18.00 -6.81 -0.54
C GLU A 146 -16.98 -6.42 -1.63
N LYS A 147 -16.03 -7.30 -1.99
CA LYS A 147 -14.94 -6.98 -2.93
C LYS A 147 -15.09 -7.65 -4.29
N HIS A 148 -14.55 -6.99 -5.30
CA HIS A 148 -14.55 -7.50 -6.67
C HIS A 148 -13.63 -8.74 -6.79
N PRO A 149 -14.00 -9.81 -7.50
CA PRO A 149 -13.19 -11.04 -7.58
C PRO A 149 -11.82 -10.85 -8.26
N ASP A 150 -11.67 -9.82 -9.10
CA ASP A 150 -10.36 -9.45 -9.69
C ASP A 150 -9.39 -8.75 -8.71
N MET A 151 -9.74 -8.50 -7.45
CA MET A 151 -8.87 -7.79 -6.50
C MET A 151 -7.56 -8.55 -6.24
N LEU A 152 -6.46 -7.81 -6.17
CA LEU A 152 -5.18 -8.36 -5.71
C LEU A 152 -5.20 -8.40 -4.18
N HIS A 153 -5.37 -9.59 -3.62
CA HIS A 153 -5.36 -9.83 -2.17
C HIS A 153 -3.91 -9.95 -1.69
N ILE A 154 -3.43 -8.97 -0.91
CA ILE A 154 -2.00 -8.82 -0.57
C ILE A 154 -1.69 -9.36 0.85
N LEU A 155 -2.65 -9.21 1.75
CA LEU A 155 -2.61 -9.79 3.09
C LEU A 155 -4.00 -10.36 3.39
N GLY A 156 -4.07 -11.64 3.77
CA GLY A 156 -5.32 -12.32 4.12
C GLY A 156 -5.89 -11.75 5.41
N PHE A 157 -5.07 -11.73 6.47
CA PHE A 157 -5.46 -11.15 7.75
C PHE A 157 -4.34 -10.32 8.42
N PRO A 158 -4.63 -9.10 8.93
CA PRO A 158 -5.81 -8.29 8.63
C PRO A 158 -5.88 -7.95 7.13
N TYR A 159 -7.07 -7.95 6.55
CA TYR A 159 -7.17 -7.90 5.09
C TYR A 159 -6.60 -6.60 4.48
N ASN A 160 -5.69 -6.75 3.52
CA ASN A 160 -5.18 -5.65 2.70
C ASN A 160 -5.17 -6.07 1.23
N GLY A 161 -5.63 -5.19 0.33
CA GLY A 161 -5.66 -5.49 -1.11
C GLY A 161 -5.99 -4.30 -2.00
N GLU A 162 -5.55 -4.37 -3.26
CA GLU A 162 -5.68 -3.31 -4.27
C GLU A 162 -6.34 -3.81 -5.57
N PRO A 163 -7.06 -2.96 -6.32
CA PRO A 163 -7.51 -3.30 -7.66
C PRO A 163 -6.30 -3.45 -8.60
N PRO A 164 -6.31 -4.42 -9.53
CA PRO A 164 -5.21 -4.59 -10.50
C PRO A 164 -5.15 -3.39 -11.44
N LYS A 165 -3.95 -3.04 -11.95
CA LYS A 165 -3.67 -1.87 -12.82
C LYS A 165 -4.79 -1.51 -13.81
N ARG A 166 -5.33 -2.50 -14.54
CA ARG A 166 -6.41 -2.36 -15.52
C ARG A 166 -7.73 -1.78 -14.95
N LEU A 167 -8.00 -2.02 -13.66
CA LEU A 167 -9.19 -1.58 -12.95
C LEU A 167 -8.98 -0.31 -12.11
N VAL A 168 -7.77 -0.06 -11.56
CA VAL A 168 -7.44 1.15 -10.76
C VAL A 168 -7.98 2.43 -11.41
N THR A 169 -7.70 2.58 -12.70
CA THR A 169 -8.01 3.78 -13.51
C THR A 169 -9.13 3.53 -14.53
N SER A 170 -9.91 2.45 -14.37
CA SER A 170 -11.02 2.11 -15.28
C SER A 170 -12.14 3.15 -15.29
N LYS A 171 -12.33 3.87 -14.18
CA LYS A 171 -13.28 4.96 -14.02
C LYS A 171 -12.63 6.09 -13.20
N PRO A 172 -13.01 7.37 -13.39
CA PRO A 172 -12.52 8.48 -12.56
C PRO A 172 -12.94 8.39 -11.09
N ILE A 173 -14.03 7.67 -10.83
CA ILE A 173 -14.55 7.34 -9.49
C ILE A 173 -14.50 5.82 -9.36
N THR A 174 -13.76 5.34 -8.36
CA THR A 174 -13.52 3.93 -8.11
C THR A 174 -14.76 3.28 -7.48
N PRO A 175 -15.37 2.25 -8.08
CA PRO A 175 -16.52 1.55 -7.49
C PRO A 175 -16.21 0.95 -6.12
N ASN A 176 -17.22 0.85 -5.24
CA ASN A 176 -17.08 0.35 -3.87
C ASN A 176 -16.35 -1.03 -3.78
N PRO A 177 -16.68 -2.03 -4.62
CA PRO A 177 -15.97 -3.32 -4.65
C PRO A 177 -14.52 -3.27 -5.14
N LEU A 178 -14.12 -2.20 -5.85
CA LEU A 178 -12.78 -2.00 -6.40
C LEU A 178 -11.93 -0.98 -5.64
N HIS A 179 -12.50 -0.20 -4.73
CA HIS A 179 -11.71 0.71 -3.90
C HIS A 179 -10.78 -0.11 -3.00
N PHE A 180 -9.48 0.24 -2.98
CA PHE A 180 -8.47 -0.45 -2.19
C PHE A 180 -8.84 -0.48 -0.70
N VAL A 181 -8.36 -1.49 0.02
CA VAL A 181 -8.62 -1.72 1.44
C VAL A 181 -7.30 -1.84 2.19
N ARG A 182 -7.11 -1.04 3.23
CA ARG A 182 -6.00 -1.16 4.19
C ARG A 182 -6.59 -1.34 5.58
N ASN A 183 -6.36 -2.50 6.21
CA ASN A 183 -6.74 -2.79 7.58
C ASN A 183 -5.49 -3.06 8.45
N HIS A 184 -5.60 -2.82 9.75
CA HIS A 184 -4.59 -3.21 10.74
C HIS A 184 -5.13 -4.18 11.81
N GLY A 185 -6.44 -4.15 12.07
CA GLY A 185 -7.18 -5.22 12.73
C GLY A 185 -8.17 -5.92 11.80
N GLY A 186 -9.07 -6.72 12.36
CA GLY A 186 -10.21 -7.28 11.63
C GLY A 186 -11.26 -6.25 11.20
N ILE A 187 -12.42 -6.73 10.77
CA ILE A 187 -13.57 -5.91 10.38
C ILE A 187 -14.67 -6.06 11.43
N PRO A 188 -14.87 -5.09 12.33
CA PRO A 188 -16.00 -5.09 13.26
C PRO A 188 -17.34 -5.05 12.52
N ILE A 189 -18.29 -5.87 12.97
CA ILE A 189 -19.65 -5.93 12.44
C ILE A 189 -20.56 -5.20 13.44
N ILE A 190 -20.87 -3.94 13.10
CA ILE A 190 -21.61 -3.02 13.97
C ILE A 190 -22.97 -2.74 13.34
N GLU A 191 -24.05 -3.03 14.06
CA GLU A 191 -25.42 -2.75 13.60
C GLU A 191 -25.87 -1.33 13.98
N LYS A 192 -26.63 -0.68 13.09
CA LYS A 192 -26.96 0.76 13.16
C LYS A 192 -27.74 1.10 14.44
N GLU A 193 -28.68 0.24 14.80
CA GLU A 193 -29.65 0.43 15.87
C GLU A 193 -28.98 0.45 17.24
N ASN A 194 -27.78 -0.14 17.36
CA ASN A 194 -26.95 -0.14 18.57
C ASN A 194 -25.68 0.72 18.40
N TYR A 195 -25.58 1.52 17.34
CA TYR A 195 -24.42 2.38 17.11
C TYR A 195 -24.51 3.68 17.91
N SER A 196 -23.40 4.02 18.58
CA SER A 196 -23.22 5.28 19.29
C SER A 196 -21.83 5.87 19.07
N PHE A 197 -21.79 7.19 19.01
CA PHE A 197 -20.62 8.01 18.70
C PHE A 197 -20.37 9.02 19.82
N ARG A 198 -19.30 8.85 20.60
CA ARG A 198 -18.94 9.72 21.73
C ARG A 198 -17.99 10.85 21.29
N VAL A 199 -18.26 12.07 21.74
CA VAL A 199 -17.36 13.24 21.59
C VAL A 199 -17.03 13.79 22.96
N ASP A 200 -15.76 13.71 23.36
CA ASP A 200 -15.31 14.01 24.72
C ASP A 200 -13.89 14.62 24.79
N GLY A 201 -13.29 14.61 25.99
CA GLY A 201 -12.04 15.31 26.27
C GLY A 201 -12.24 16.82 26.40
N LEU A 202 -11.37 17.61 25.77
CA LEU A 202 -11.33 19.08 25.85
C LEU A 202 -12.37 19.77 24.97
N VAL A 203 -13.63 19.33 25.05
CA VAL A 203 -14.83 20.01 24.52
C VAL A 203 -15.65 20.61 25.67
N SER A 204 -16.36 21.71 25.42
CA SER A 204 -17.13 22.38 26.49
C SER A 204 -18.36 21.60 26.94
N LEU A 205 -18.95 20.78 26.05
CA LEU A 205 -20.13 19.96 26.31
C LEU A 205 -19.90 18.57 25.68
N PRO A 206 -19.31 17.61 26.40
CA PRO A 206 -19.21 16.22 25.95
C PRO A 206 -20.59 15.64 25.63
N ALA A 207 -20.70 14.87 24.55
CA ALA A 207 -21.97 14.35 24.06
C ALA A 207 -21.81 13.01 23.35
N THR A 208 -22.90 12.24 23.31
CA THR A 208 -23.01 11.01 22.52
C THR A 208 -24.12 11.19 21.49
N PHE A 209 -23.91 10.68 20.27
CA PHE A 209 -24.84 10.75 19.15
C PHE A 209 -25.10 9.34 18.61
N THR A 210 -26.34 9.04 18.23
CA THR A 210 -26.67 7.91 17.34
C THR A 210 -26.26 8.21 15.89
N LEU A 211 -26.42 7.26 14.97
CA LEU A 211 -26.24 7.59 13.54
C LEU A 211 -27.32 8.57 13.05
N ASP A 212 -28.57 8.41 13.49
CA ASP A 212 -29.67 9.28 13.06
C ASP A 212 -29.53 10.72 13.58
N ASP A 213 -28.99 10.91 14.79
CA ASP A 213 -28.59 12.23 15.31
C ASP A 213 -27.59 12.97 14.39
N LEU A 214 -26.75 12.23 13.66
CA LEU A 214 -25.77 12.76 12.71
C LEU A 214 -26.35 12.94 11.30
N MET A 215 -27.37 12.16 10.93
CA MET A 215 -28.07 12.23 9.64
C MET A 215 -29.16 13.31 9.58
N ASP A 216 -29.62 13.81 10.73
CA ASP A 216 -30.57 14.91 10.88
C ASP A 216 -30.01 16.24 10.34
N GLU A 217 -30.53 16.64 9.18
CA GLU A 217 -30.13 17.88 8.49
C GLU A 217 -30.55 19.16 9.23
N THR A 218 -31.49 19.09 10.17
CA THR A 218 -31.87 20.25 11.01
C THR A 218 -30.76 20.60 12.01
N ARG A 219 -29.95 19.61 12.41
CA ARG A 219 -28.80 19.76 13.31
C ARG A 219 -27.49 19.92 12.54
N PHE A 220 -27.28 19.08 11.53
CA PHE A 220 -26.02 18.98 10.81
C PHE A 220 -26.22 19.01 9.29
N PRO A 221 -26.02 20.18 8.64
CA PRO A 221 -26.11 20.28 7.18
C PRO A 221 -25.15 19.32 6.49
N ARG A 222 -25.70 18.49 5.57
CA ARG A 222 -24.92 17.47 4.86
C ARG A 222 -23.82 18.06 3.99
N MET A 223 -22.80 17.26 3.79
CA MET A 223 -21.66 17.53 2.92
C MET A 223 -21.40 16.33 2.03
N LYS A 224 -21.43 16.52 0.71
CA LYS A 224 -20.89 15.58 -0.26
C LYS A 224 -19.55 16.06 -0.81
N LYS A 225 -18.54 15.18 -0.89
CA LYS A 225 -17.21 15.48 -1.46
C LYS A 225 -16.63 14.28 -2.20
N HIS A 226 -16.22 14.51 -3.45
CA HIS A 226 -15.30 13.64 -4.17
C HIS A 226 -13.88 13.79 -3.59
N ILE A 227 -13.30 12.69 -3.10
CA ILE A 227 -11.97 12.64 -2.46
C ILE A 227 -11.20 11.43 -3.01
N THR A 228 -9.99 11.65 -3.53
CA THR A 228 -8.98 10.58 -3.66
C THR A 228 -8.35 10.31 -2.29
N MET A 229 -8.35 9.05 -1.86
CA MET A 229 -7.64 8.54 -0.70
C MET A 229 -6.43 7.72 -1.17
N GLN A 230 -5.26 7.94 -0.57
CA GLN A 230 -4.01 7.26 -0.92
C GLN A 230 -3.39 6.62 0.33
N CYS A 231 -2.88 5.39 0.20
CA CYS A 231 -2.06 4.77 1.23
C CYS A 231 -0.69 5.47 1.31
N SER A 232 -0.08 5.58 2.49
CA SER A 232 1.34 5.99 2.54
C SER A 232 2.24 4.95 1.87
N GLY A 233 1.84 3.67 1.87
CA GLY A 233 2.52 2.58 1.21
C GLY A 233 2.25 2.44 -0.29
N THR A 234 1.51 3.34 -0.97
CA THR A 234 1.33 3.23 -2.43
C THR A 234 2.68 3.22 -3.14
N ARG A 235 2.89 2.26 -4.06
CA ARG A 235 4.17 1.96 -4.73
C ARG A 235 5.31 1.54 -3.76
N ARG A 236 5.00 0.92 -2.63
CA ARG A 236 6.02 0.38 -1.71
C ARG A 236 6.94 -0.64 -2.38
N ILE A 237 6.43 -1.40 -3.36
CA ILE A 237 7.21 -2.43 -4.05
C ILE A 237 8.47 -1.89 -4.77
N GLU A 238 8.44 -0.64 -5.23
CA GLU A 238 9.60 0.04 -5.83
C GLU A 238 10.71 0.35 -4.79
N GLN A 239 10.36 0.49 -3.50
CA GLN A 239 11.35 0.65 -2.43
C GLN A 239 11.90 -0.70 -1.96
N ILE A 240 11.03 -1.70 -1.77
CA ILE A 240 11.41 -3.08 -1.39
C ILE A 240 12.41 -3.68 -2.40
N THR A 241 12.21 -3.43 -3.70
CA THR A 241 13.11 -3.89 -4.77
C THR A 241 14.43 -3.12 -4.88
N ARG A 242 14.71 -2.18 -3.97
CA ARG A 242 16.04 -1.58 -3.77
C ARG A 242 16.71 -2.06 -2.48
N TYR A 243 16.05 -1.87 -1.33
CA TYR A 243 16.58 -2.23 -0.01
C TYR A 243 15.43 -2.50 0.99
N PRO A 244 15.62 -3.44 1.96
CA PRO A 244 14.63 -3.73 2.99
C PRO A 244 14.52 -2.57 4.00
N GLY A 245 13.33 -2.40 4.58
CA GLY A 245 13.01 -1.38 5.59
C GLY A 245 11.83 -1.79 6.48
N GLN A 246 11.91 -1.50 7.78
CA GLN A 246 10.95 -1.95 8.80
C GLN A 246 9.48 -1.72 8.43
N GLY A 247 9.16 -0.57 7.82
CA GLY A 247 7.82 -0.16 7.38
C GLY A 247 6.68 -0.23 8.40
N ASP A 248 5.47 -0.57 7.95
CA ASP A 248 4.36 -0.95 8.85
C ASP A 248 4.76 -2.21 9.66
N GLU A 249 4.34 -2.39 10.92
CA GLU A 249 4.75 -3.62 11.64
C GLU A 249 3.96 -4.89 11.23
N LEU A 250 3.02 -4.71 10.31
CA LEU A 250 2.29 -5.77 9.61
C LEU A 250 3.16 -6.47 8.56
N PRO A 251 2.81 -7.70 8.13
CA PRO A 251 3.51 -8.38 7.04
C PRO A 251 3.49 -7.47 5.82
N GLN A 252 4.66 -7.28 5.22
CA GLN A 252 4.94 -6.07 4.46
C GLN A 252 4.29 -6.04 3.09
N ALA A 253 2.99 -5.74 3.08
CA ALA A 253 2.14 -5.68 1.91
C ALA A 253 2.88 -5.01 0.73
N PRO A 254 3.30 -5.78 -0.30
CA PRO A 254 4.08 -5.28 -1.43
C PRO A 254 3.21 -4.47 -2.40
N TRP A 255 2.60 -3.40 -1.89
CA TRP A 255 1.72 -2.51 -2.64
C TRP A 255 2.37 -2.06 -3.94
N ALA A 256 1.68 -2.38 -5.03
CA ALA A 256 1.89 -1.78 -6.32
C ALA A 256 1.20 -0.39 -6.33
N GLU A 257 0.65 0.00 -7.48
CA GLU A 257 0.20 1.36 -7.71
C GLU A 257 -1.33 1.51 -7.61
N GLY A 258 -2.04 0.46 -7.19
CA GLY A 258 -3.49 0.43 -6.99
C GLY A 258 -3.94 0.77 -5.56
N ALA A 259 -3.01 0.96 -4.62
CA ALA A 259 -3.25 1.35 -3.21
C ALA A 259 -3.77 2.80 -3.04
N ILE A 260 -4.65 3.23 -3.94
CA ILE A 260 -5.20 4.58 -4.09
C ILE A 260 -6.59 4.44 -4.73
N GLY A 261 -7.57 5.23 -4.27
CA GLY A 261 -8.95 5.15 -4.74
C GLY A 261 -9.65 6.49 -4.66
N THR A 262 -10.65 6.73 -5.51
CA THR A 262 -11.42 7.99 -5.52
C THR A 262 -12.91 7.70 -5.35
N ALA A 263 -13.55 8.28 -4.35
CA ALA A 263 -14.98 8.11 -4.09
C ALA A 263 -15.67 9.45 -3.79
N GLU A 264 -16.99 9.53 -4.00
CA GLU A 264 -17.80 10.55 -3.32
C GLU A 264 -18.19 10.05 -1.93
N TYR A 265 -17.80 10.78 -0.89
CA TYR A 265 -18.27 10.56 0.47
C TYR A 265 -19.40 11.55 0.81
N GLU A 266 -20.42 11.05 1.51
CA GLU A 266 -21.50 11.84 2.09
C GLU A 266 -21.56 11.64 3.60
N GLY A 267 -21.77 12.75 4.31
CA GLY A 267 -21.88 12.81 5.76
C GLY A 267 -21.88 14.26 6.25
N VAL A 268 -21.31 14.51 7.43
CA VAL A 268 -21.33 15.84 8.08
C VAL A 268 -19.93 16.34 8.43
N SER A 269 -19.82 17.66 8.62
CA SER A 269 -18.58 18.31 9.05
C SER A 269 -18.30 18.03 10.53
N LEU A 270 -17.13 17.47 10.85
CA LEU A 270 -16.69 17.32 12.24
C LEU A 270 -16.61 18.68 12.96
N LYS A 271 -16.32 19.77 12.24
CA LYS A 271 -16.35 21.16 12.78
C LYS A 271 -17.73 21.55 13.32
N LYS A 272 -18.80 21.06 12.70
CA LYS A 272 -20.19 21.34 13.14
C LYS A 272 -20.54 20.53 14.38
N VAL A 273 -20.15 19.26 14.44
CA VAL A 273 -20.34 18.41 15.63
C VAL A 273 -19.53 18.95 16.83
N ILE A 274 -18.26 19.30 16.64
CA ILE A 274 -17.45 19.95 17.70
C ILE A 274 -18.07 21.30 18.15
N LYS A 275 -18.75 22.04 17.26
CA LYS A 275 -19.51 23.25 17.68
C LYS A 275 -20.76 22.89 18.51
N ALA A 276 -21.47 21.80 18.19
CA ALA A 276 -22.59 21.33 19.00
C ALA A 276 -22.14 20.92 20.40
N CYS A 277 -20.96 20.31 20.52
CA CYS A 277 -20.25 20.04 21.79
C CYS A 277 -19.65 21.32 22.46
N GLY A 278 -20.21 22.50 22.18
CA GLY A 278 -19.79 23.79 22.73
C GLY A 278 -18.42 24.33 22.28
N GLY A 279 -17.71 23.61 21.40
CA GLY A 279 -16.36 23.97 20.94
C GLY A 279 -15.24 23.43 21.83
N LEU A 280 -13.99 23.69 21.43
CA LEU A 280 -12.80 23.26 22.17
C LEU A 280 -12.50 24.21 23.34
N VAL A 281 -12.11 23.64 24.48
CA VAL A 281 -11.73 24.37 25.71
C VAL A 281 -10.29 24.04 26.13
N ASN A 282 -9.79 24.68 27.19
CA ASN A 282 -8.59 24.28 27.95
C ASN A 282 -7.33 23.98 27.10
N GLY A 283 -7.13 24.73 26.01
CA GLY A 283 -5.97 24.57 25.13
C GLY A 283 -6.03 23.38 24.17
N GLY A 284 -7.22 22.78 23.95
CA GLY A 284 -7.45 21.74 22.94
C GLY A 284 -7.00 22.18 21.55
N LYS A 285 -6.11 21.39 20.93
CA LYS A 285 -5.45 21.69 19.64
C LYS A 285 -5.52 20.54 18.64
N HIS A 286 -5.84 19.34 19.09
CA HIS A 286 -5.93 18.13 18.28
C HIS A 286 -7.21 17.37 18.59
N LEU A 287 -7.69 16.61 17.60
CA LEU A 287 -8.77 15.65 17.75
C LEU A 287 -8.20 14.27 17.49
N GLU A 288 -8.27 13.39 18.49
CA GLU A 288 -7.94 11.97 18.38
C GLU A 288 -9.19 11.17 18.02
N PHE A 289 -9.00 10.17 17.15
CA PHE A 289 -10.05 9.38 16.52
C PHE A 289 -9.85 7.91 16.88
N PHE A 290 -10.88 7.26 17.41
CA PHE A 290 -10.84 5.87 17.86
C PHE A 290 -11.66 5.00 16.91
N GLY A 291 -11.00 4.09 16.21
CA GLY A 291 -11.61 3.04 15.39
C GLY A 291 -11.87 1.79 16.23
N ALA A 292 -12.95 1.08 15.92
CA ALA A 292 -13.35 -0.12 16.66
C ALA A 292 -12.43 -1.33 16.42
N ASP A 293 -11.55 -1.32 15.41
CA ASP A 293 -10.67 -2.44 15.12
C ASP A 293 -9.52 -2.57 16.14
N THR A 294 -9.25 -3.84 16.53
CA THR A 294 -8.13 -4.20 17.40
C THR A 294 -6.82 -4.12 16.64
N TYR A 295 -5.95 -3.20 17.05
CA TYR A 295 -4.62 -2.94 16.55
C TYR A 295 -3.55 -3.55 17.48
N PHE A 296 -2.43 -3.98 16.89
CA PHE A 296 -1.30 -4.58 17.60
C PHE A 296 0.02 -3.98 17.12
N LYS A 297 0.91 -3.66 18.05
CA LYS A 297 2.25 -3.11 17.77
C LYS A 297 3.19 -3.41 18.94
N GLU A 298 4.39 -3.93 18.67
CA GLU A 298 5.41 -4.22 19.69
C GLU A 298 4.87 -5.14 20.81
N ASN A 299 3.99 -6.09 20.43
CA ASN A 299 3.19 -6.98 21.29
C ASN A 299 2.14 -6.29 22.18
N GLU A 300 1.98 -4.96 22.13
CA GLU A 300 0.88 -4.22 22.76
C GLU A 300 -0.42 -4.32 21.91
N CYS A 301 -1.52 -4.81 22.51
CA CYS A 301 -2.88 -4.74 21.97
C CYS A 301 -3.60 -3.43 22.35
N MET A 302 -4.40 -2.85 21.46
CA MET A 302 -5.17 -1.60 21.66
C MET A 302 -6.22 -1.37 20.56
N ASN A 303 -7.09 -0.35 20.68
CA ASN A 303 -7.91 0.09 19.54
C ASN A 303 -7.13 1.00 18.57
N TYR A 304 -7.47 0.98 17.28
CA TYR A 304 -6.83 1.83 16.26
C TYR A 304 -7.03 3.33 16.54
N ARG A 305 -5.94 4.10 16.66
CA ARG A 305 -5.99 5.54 16.99
C ARG A 305 -4.98 6.40 16.25
N VAL A 306 -5.45 7.56 15.82
CA VAL A 306 -4.68 8.62 15.14
C VAL A 306 -5.26 9.99 15.50
N SER A 307 -4.54 11.08 15.21
CA SER A 307 -5.06 12.43 15.48
C SER A 307 -4.76 13.42 14.35
N VAL A 308 -5.63 14.42 14.20
CA VAL A 308 -5.42 15.56 13.31
C VAL A 308 -5.46 16.87 14.09
N PRO A 309 -4.73 17.92 13.65
CA PRO A 309 -4.80 19.23 14.27
C PRO A 309 -6.19 19.86 14.07
N TRP A 310 -6.66 20.59 15.08
CA TRP A 310 -7.89 21.40 15.03
C TRP A 310 -7.90 22.37 13.85
N ALA A 311 -6.73 22.82 13.37
CA ALA A 311 -6.61 23.61 12.14
C ALA A 311 -7.28 22.93 10.93
N LYS A 312 -7.09 21.62 10.73
CA LYS A 312 -7.65 20.84 9.62
C LYS A 312 -9.17 20.69 9.75
N VAL A 313 -9.67 20.47 10.97
CA VAL A 313 -11.11 20.43 11.27
C VAL A 313 -11.74 21.81 11.10
N LYS A 314 -11.12 22.87 11.64
CA LYS A 314 -11.54 24.28 11.53
C LYS A 314 -11.55 24.77 10.08
N ALA A 315 -10.68 24.25 9.22
CA ALA A 315 -10.70 24.48 7.77
C ALA A 315 -11.90 23.82 7.04
N ASN A 316 -12.73 23.03 7.75
CA ASN A 316 -13.85 22.25 7.20
C ASN A 316 -13.39 21.10 6.28
N GLU A 317 -12.18 20.56 6.52
CA GLU A 317 -11.55 19.51 5.71
C GLU A 317 -11.51 18.13 6.40
N VAL A 318 -12.43 17.90 7.35
CA VAL A 318 -12.66 16.63 8.03
C VAL A 318 -14.15 16.34 8.10
N MET A 319 -14.55 15.19 7.56
CA MET A 319 -15.93 14.70 7.48
C MET A 319 -16.11 13.46 8.37
N LEU A 320 -17.27 13.36 9.02
CA LEU A 320 -17.85 12.13 9.55
C LEU A 320 -18.77 11.58 8.46
N ALA A 321 -18.36 10.51 7.78
CA ALA A 321 -19.03 9.95 6.61
C ALA A 321 -19.72 8.62 6.94
N TRP A 322 -20.92 8.42 6.40
CA TRP A 322 -21.70 7.17 6.49
C TRP A 322 -22.06 6.60 5.12
N ASN A 323 -21.99 7.42 4.06
CA ASN A 323 -22.26 7.05 2.67
C ASN A 323 -20.98 7.14 1.81
N MET A 324 -20.86 6.24 0.83
CA MET A 324 -19.76 6.17 -0.14
C MET A 324 -20.29 5.79 -1.53
N ASN A 325 -20.02 6.66 -2.52
CA ASN A 325 -20.51 6.58 -3.90
C ASN A 325 -22.04 6.53 -4.07
N GLY A 326 -22.78 7.09 -3.11
CA GLY A 326 -24.26 7.17 -3.13
C GLY A 326 -24.97 6.05 -2.36
N GLU A 327 -24.23 5.02 -1.97
CA GLU A 327 -24.68 3.91 -1.13
C GLU A 327 -24.21 4.11 0.33
N PRO A 328 -24.75 3.38 1.32
CA PRO A 328 -24.12 3.24 2.63
C PRO A 328 -22.67 2.76 2.50
N LEU A 329 -21.83 3.07 3.49
CA LEU A 329 -20.47 2.49 3.58
C LEU A 329 -20.54 0.96 3.58
N PRO A 330 -19.75 0.26 2.74
CA PRO A 330 -19.46 -1.15 2.95
C PRO A 330 -18.76 -1.35 4.30
N ARG A 331 -19.02 -2.48 4.98
CA ARG A 331 -18.47 -2.81 6.30
C ARG A 331 -16.95 -2.78 6.29
N ILE A 332 -16.30 -3.27 5.23
CA ILE A 332 -14.85 -3.23 5.05
C ILE A 332 -14.28 -1.81 4.91
N HIS A 333 -15.10 -0.84 4.49
CA HIS A 333 -14.72 0.57 4.31
C HIS A 333 -15.10 1.46 5.49
N GLY A 334 -15.70 0.91 6.55
CA GLY A 334 -15.89 1.57 7.85
C GLY A 334 -17.33 1.89 8.22
N TYR A 335 -18.31 1.08 7.81
CA TYR A 335 -19.69 1.15 8.31
C TYR A 335 -19.75 1.07 9.86
N PRO A 336 -20.71 1.75 10.53
CA PRO A 336 -21.67 2.71 9.99
C PRO A 336 -21.08 4.12 9.78
N LEU A 337 -19.96 4.45 10.45
CA LEU A 337 -19.37 5.79 10.42
C LEU A 337 -17.84 5.73 10.34
N ARG A 338 -17.27 6.57 9.48
CA ARG A 338 -15.83 6.78 9.36
C ARG A 338 -15.45 8.26 9.39
N ILE A 339 -14.19 8.54 9.73
CA ILE A 339 -13.55 9.81 9.37
C ILE A 339 -13.11 9.76 7.90
N VAL A 340 -13.23 10.90 7.21
CA VAL A 340 -12.51 11.20 5.96
C VAL A 340 -11.78 12.54 6.11
N VAL A 341 -10.44 12.53 6.01
CA VAL A 341 -9.58 13.73 6.09
C VAL A 341 -9.07 14.10 4.71
N PHE A 342 -9.39 15.31 4.23
CA PHE A 342 -9.15 15.63 2.82
C PHE A 342 -7.67 15.91 2.53
N GLY A 343 -7.07 15.14 1.62
CA GLY A 343 -5.67 15.30 1.20
C GLY A 343 -4.62 14.81 2.20
N TYR A 344 -5.02 14.11 3.26
CA TYR A 344 -4.10 13.38 4.15
C TYR A 344 -3.98 11.90 3.71
N ILE A 345 -2.98 11.18 4.23
CA ILE A 345 -2.88 9.72 4.05
C ILE A 345 -4.12 9.01 4.60
N GLY A 346 -4.49 7.89 3.95
CA GLY A 346 -5.64 7.09 4.34
C GLY A 346 -5.64 6.67 5.81
N ALA A 347 -4.47 6.46 6.41
CA ALA A 347 -4.31 6.13 7.83
C ALA A 347 -4.91 7.16 8.80
N ARG A 348 -5.04 8.44 8.42
CA ARG A 348 -5.68 9.48 9.26
C ARG A 348 -7.21 9.49 9.13
N SER A 349 -7.77 8.72 8.18
CA SER A 349 -9.20 8.59 7.90
C SER A 349 -9.77 7.33 8.55
N VAL A 350 -9.82 7.31 9.89
CA VAL A 350 -10.30 6.19 10.73
C VAL A 350 -11.60 5.56 10.24
N LYS A 351 -11.65 4.23 10.20
CA LYS A 351 -12.84 3.42 9.93
C LYS A 351 -13.49 2.95 11.23
N TRP A 352 -14.77 2.57 11.20
CA TRP A 352 -15.49 2.03 12.35
C TRP A 352 -15.38 2.96 13.58
N LEU A 353 -15.54 4.27 13.34
CA LEU A 353 -15.29 5.31 14.33
C LEU A 353 -16.34 5.22 15.45
N TYR A 354 -15.91 5.24 16.71
CA TYR A 354 -16.84 5.25 17.86
C TYR A 354 -16.59 6.40 18.85
N ARG A 355 -15.41 7.03 18.82
CA ARG A 355 -15.07 8.18 19.68
C ARG A 355 -14.22 9.21 18.94
N VAL A 356 -14.48 10.49 19.22
CA VAL A 356 -13.54 11.60 18.98
C VAL A 356 -13.23 12.29 20.31
N GLN A 357 -11.96 12.30 20.70
CA GLN A 357 -11.49 12.96 21.92
C GLN A 357 -10.69 14.22 21.58
N ALA A 358 -11.02 15.36 22.19
CA ALA A 358 -10.25 16.58 22.06
C ALA A 358 -9.06 16.60 23.03
N ILE A 359 -7.86 16.86 22.52
CA ILE A 359 -6.58 16.79 23.26
C ILE A 359 -5.63 17.97 22.92
N THR A 360 -4.61 18.20 23.75
CA THR A 360 -3.70 19.36 23.66
C THR A 360 -2.58 19.22 22.62
N ALA A 361 -2.27 18.01 22.18
CA ALA A 361 -1.12 17.68 21.33
C ALA A 361 -1.47 16.49 20.39
N PRO A 362 -0.64 16.14 19.39
CA PRO A 362 -0.85 14.91 18.62
C PRO A 362 -0.86 13.67 19.52
N THR A 363 -1.72 12.69 19.22
CA THR A 363 -1.75 11.44 19.99
C THR A 363 -0.41 10.71 19.98
N ARG A 364 -0.15 9.98 21.06
CA ARG A 364 0.98 9.07 21.22
C ARG A 364 0.66 7.63 20.83
N ALA A 365 -0.55 7.32 20.37
CA ALA A 365 -0.91 6.01 19.82
C ALA A 365 0.06 5.59 18.69
N PRO A 366 0.48 4.31 18.60
CA PRO A 366 1.65 3.93 17.79
C PRO A 366 1.50 4.17 16.28
N VAL A 367 0.28 4.08 15.75
CA VAL A 367 -0.06 4.44 14.37
C VAL A 367 0.33 5.89 14.03
N GLN A 368 0.29 6.79 15.03
CA GLN A 368 0.70 8.19 14.90
C GLN A 368 2.17 8.40 15.29
N SER A 369 2.68 7.66 16.28
CA SER A 369 3.96 7.95 16.96
C SER A 369 5.12 7.00 16.68
N LYS A 370 4.84 5.75 16.27
CA LYS A 370 5.82 4.67 16.01
C LYS A 370 5.83 4.17 14.54
N GLU A 371 4.74 4.32 13.78
CA GLU A 371 4.55 3.63 12.48
C GLU A 371 4.52 4.53 11.24
N TYR A 372 3.56 5.46 11.10
CA TYR A 372 3.45 6.33 9.91
C TYR A 372 4.38 7.54 9.98
N LEU A 373 5.69 7.25 9.94
CA LEU A 373 6.80 8.18 9.99
C LEU A 373 7.61 8.15 8.68
N TYR A 374 8.04 9.31 8.19
CA TYR A 374 8.97 9.44 7.07
C TYR A 374 10.38 9.75 7.58
N PHE A 375 11.37 8.95 7.19
CA PHE A 375 12.75 9.01 7.67
C PHE A 375 13.72 9.44 6.56
N ALA A 376 14.89 9.94 6.95
CA ALA A 376 16.00 10.18 6.01
C ALA A 376 16.68 8.86 5.58
N GLN A 377 17.35 8.88 4.42
CA GLN A 377 17.93 7.70 3.74
C GLN A 377 19.07 7.01 4.52
N GLN A 378 19.63 7.65 5.55
CA GLN A 378 20.67 7.10 6.42
C GLN A 378 20.15 6.59 7.77
N VAL A 379 18.83 6.68 8.00
CA VAL A 379 18.17 6.16 9.20
C VAL A 379 17.65 4.75 8.91
N GLY A 380 17.85 3.81 9.84
CA GLY A 380 17.44 2.42 9.70
C GLY A 380 17.58 1.60 10.99
N LYS A 381 17.53 0.26 10.87
CA LYS A 381 17.50 -0.75 11.98
C LYS A 381 18.42 -0.43 13.16
N TYR A 382 19.61 0.11 12.89
CA TYR A 382 20.71 0.27 13.84
C TYR A 382 20.80 1.66 14.50
N ASN A 383 20.05 2.66 14.01
CA ASN A 383 20.20 4.05 14.46
C ASN A 383 18.89 4.86 14.53
N PHE A 384 17.74 4.31 14.13
CA PHE A 384 16.48 5.07 14.13
C PHE A 384 15.98 5.41 15.54
N ARG A 385 15.48 6.63 15.69
CA ARG A 385 14.68 7.07 16.84
C ARG A 385 13.37 7.63 16.32
N LEU A 386 12.29 7.49 17.09
CA LEU A 386 10.96 7.98 16.69
C LEU A 386 10.92 9.50 16.42
N THR A 387 11.83 10.26 17.03
CA THR A 387 12.02 11.71 16.83
C THR A 387 12.68 12.08 15.51
N ASP A 388 13.36 11.15 14.85
CA ASP A 388 14.02 11.36 13.55
C ASP A 388 13.04 11.16 12.37
N GLY A 389 11.83 10.68 12.68
CA GLY A 389 10.75 10.44 11.72
C GLY A 389 9.71 11.55 11.71
N ILE A 390 9.39 12.08 10.54
CA ILE A 390 8.34 13.08 10.35
C ILE A 390 6.98 12.37 10.32
N GLN A 391 6.05 12.73 11.21
CA GLN A 391 4.69 12.18 11.19
C GLN A 391 3.99 12.52 9.87
N ILE A 392 3.69 11.50 9.06
CA ILE A 392 3.11 11.70 7.73
C ILE A 392 1.65 12.18 7.91
N GLN A 393 1.31 13.30 7.28
CA GLN A 393 -0.04 13.87 7.29
C GLN A 393 -0.54 14.01 5.86
N GLU A 394 -0.09 15.04 5.13
CA GLU A 394 -0.37 15.20 3.70
C GLU A 394 0.50 14.29 2.85
N MET A 395 -0.03 13.83 1.70
CA MET A 395 0.81 13.26 0.65
C MET A 395 1.46 14.36 -0.19
N PRO A 396 2.72 14.18 -0.64
CA PRO A 396 3.30 15.00 -1.68
C PRO A 396 2.65 14.69 -3.04
N VAL A 397 3.13 15.36 -4.08
CA VAL A 397 2.79 15.01 -5.46
C VAL A 397 3.39 13.65 -5.84
N SER A 398 2.58 12.80 -6.49
CA SER A 398 2.97 11.46 -6.95
C SER A 398 2.18 11.06 -8.19
N SER A 399 2.76 10.20 -9.03
CA SER A 399 2.13 9.60 -10.21
C SER A 399 2.53 8.13 -10.37
N ALA A 400 1.78 7.39 -11.17
CA ALA A 400 2.09 6.01 -11.52
C ALA A 400 1.36 5.54 -12.78
N ILE A 401 1.82 4.40 -13.34
CA ILE A 401 1.34 3.95 -14.64
C ILE A 401 0.89 2.50 -14.77
N MET A 402 -0.10 2.32 -15.66
CA MET A 402 -1.10 1.25 -15.63
C MET A 402 -1.27 0.52 -16.96
N SER A 403 -0.78 1.08 -18.08
CA SER A 403 -0.61 0.39 -19.37
C SER A 403 0.18 1.29 -20.34
N PRO A 404 1.24 0.77 -21.01
CA PRO A 404 1.77 -0.59 -20.93
C PRO A 404 2.38 -0.95 -19.57
N TRP A 405 2.81 -2.20 -19.40
CA TRP A 405 3.45 -2.68 -18.17
C TRP A 405 4.96 -2.82 -18.34
N THR A 406 5.70 -2.77 -17.23
CA THR A 406 7.14 -3.05 -17.28
C THR A 406 7.41 -4.47 -17.78
N LYS A 407 8.44 -4.61 -18.63
CA LYS A 407 8.78 -5.79 -19.45
C LYS A 407 7.75 -6.17 -20.53
N GLN A 408 6.73 -5.35 -20.81
CA GLN A 408 5.79 -5.63 -21.91
C GLN A 408 6.41 -5.36 -23.29
N VAL A 409 6.12 -6.23 -24.26
CA VAL A 409 6.40 -6.01 -25.69
C VAL A 409 5.29 -5.15 -26.29
N VAL A 410 5.66 -4.07 -26.99
CA VAL A 410 4.72 -3.12 -27.58
C VAL A 410 4.98 -2.99 -29.07
N ILE A 411 4.05 -3.49 -29.88
CA ILE A 411 4.04 -3.31 -31.35
C ILE A 411 3.29 -2.02 -31.66
N HIS A 412 3.89 -1.11 -32.45
CA HIS A 412 3.29 0.21 -32.73
C HIS A 412 3.74 0.83 -34.06
N GLU A 413 2.97 1.78 -34.59
CA GLU A 413 3.29 2.56 -35.79
C GLU A 413 3.96 3.90 -35.41
N GLY A 414 5.03 3.85 -34.61
CA GLY A 414 5.82 5.02 -34.20
C GLY A 414 5.28 5.83 -32.99
N SER A 415 4.14 5.45 -32.40
CA SER A 415 3.60 6.07 -31.19
C SER A 415 3.06 5.02 -30.22
N ILE A 416 3.47 5.07 -28.95
CA ILE A 416 2.97 4.18 -27.90
C ILE A 416 1.80 4.88 -27.17
N HIS A 417 0.74 4.12 -26.88
CA HIS A 417 -0.43 4.60 -26.12
C HIS A 417 -0.33 4.16 -24.66
N CYS A 418 -0.79 5.04 -23.77
CA CYS A 418 -0.24 5.18 -22.42
C CYS A 418 -1.35 5.56 -21.42
N LYS A 419 -1.30 5.10 -20.15
CA LYS A 419 -2.44 5.27 -19.21
C LYS A 419 -2.05 5.22 -17.72
N GLY A 420 -2.27 6.31 -16.96
CA GLY A 420 -1.78 6.48 -15.58
C GLY A 420 -2.73 7.15 -14.58
N TRP A 421 -2.23 7.37 -13.36
CA TRP A 421 -2.78 8.32 -12.39
C TRP A 421 -1.69 9.27 -11.86
N ALA A 422 -2.11 10.42 -11.33
CA ALA A 422 -1.27 11.47 -10.74
C ALA A 422 -2.11 12.24 -9.71
N TYR A 423 -1.56 12.57 -8.55
CA TYR A 423 -2.27 13.13 -7.39
C TYR A 423 -1.32 14.01 -6.54
N SER A 424 -1.86 14.89 -5.69
CA SER A 424 -1.14 15.59 -4.61
C SER A 424 -2.08 15.77 -3.42
N GLY A 425 -1.52 15.72 -2.20
CA GLY A 425 -2.27 15.92 -0.97
C GLY A 425 -2.52 17.41 -0.65
N GLY A 426 -3.01 17.66 0.58
CA GLY A 426 -3.20 19.02 1.12
C GLY A 426 -4.22 19.93 0.42
N GLY A 427 -4.84 19.45 -0.66
CA GLY A 427 -5.73 20.27 -1.48
C GLY A 427 -5.01 21.05 -2.57
N ARG A 428 -3.74 20.71 -2.81
CA ARG A 428 -3.04 20.96 -4.06
C ARG A 428 -3.56 19.96 -5.11
N TRP A 429 -3.38 20.24 -6.38
CA TRP A 429 -3.84 19.38 -7.48
C TRP A 429 -2.76 19.25 -8.57
N PRO A 430 -2.76 18.14 -9.35
CA PRO A 430 -1.96 18.00 -10.56
C PRO A 430 -2.23 19.12 -11.59
N GLU A 431 -1.32 20.08 -11.69
CA GLU A 431 -1.39 21.17 -12.67
C GLU A 431 -0.75 20.75 -13.99
N ARG A 432 0.39 20.04 -13.94
CA ARG A 432 1.08 19.51 -15.12
C ARG A 432 1.48 18.05 -14.90
N VAL A 433 1.35 17.24 -15.94
CA VAL A 433 1.94 15.89 -16.01
C VAL A 433 2.87 15.87 -17.23
N GLU A 434 4.06 15.32 -17.06
CA GLU A 434 5.10 15.27 -18.08
C GLU A 434 5.62 13.84 -18.26
N LEU A 435 6.02 13.52 -19.48
CA LEU A 435 6.55 12.21 -19.90
C LEU A 435 7.95 12.35 -20.51
N SER A 436 8.88 11.47 -20.14
CA SER A 436 10.25 11.38 -20.70
C SER A 436 10.59 9.98 -21.23
N ALA A 437 10.65 9.82 -22.56
CA ALA A 437 10.88 8.54 -23.23
C ALA A 437 12.36 8.06 -23.24
N ASP A 438 13.27 8.90 -22.76
CA ASP A 438 14.72 8.74 -22.79
C ASP A 438 15.35 8.63 -21.38
N GLY A 439 14.59 8.11 -20.41
CA GLY A 439 15.08 7.82 -19.06
C GLY A 439 15.11 9.00 -18.09
N GLY A 440 14.68 10.19 -18.51
CA GLY A 440 14.53 11.38 -17.66
C GLY A 440 15.14 12.67 -18.24
N PHE A 441 15.60 12.66 -19.49
CA PHE A 441 16.35 13.75 -20.10
C PHE A 441 15.43 14.76 -20.82
N SER A 442 14.59 14.30 -21.75
CA SER A 442 13.65 15.14 -22.51
C SER A 442 12.21 14.96 -22.01
N TRP A 443 11.55 16.03 -21.60
CA TRP A 443 10.20 15.99 -21.01
C TRP A 443 9.14 16.64 -21.89
N TYR A 444 8.07 15.91 -22.16
CA TYR A 444 6.93 16.33 -22.98
C TYR A 444 5.67 16.46 -22.12
N THR A 445 4.97 17.59 -22.20
CA THR A 445 3.74 17.82 -21.42
C THR A 445 2.56 17.06 -22.02
N VAL A 446 1.77 16.40 -21.17
CA VAL A 446 0.50 15.77 -21.56
C VAL A 446 -0.53 16.87 -21.90
N PRO A 447 -1.11 16.91 -23.12
CA PRO A 447 -2.04 17.98 -23.50
C PRO A 447 -3.28 18.05 -22.59
N PRO A 448 -3.77 19.24 -22.20
CA PRO A 448 -4.85 19.40 -21.22
C PRO A 448 -6.16 18.67 -21.55
N GLU A 449 -6.49 18.54 -22.83
CA GLU A 449 -7.64 17.81 -23.37
C GLU A 449 -7.58 16.29 -23.12
N ASN A 450 -6.38 15.74 -22.94
CA ASN A 450 -6.16 14.35 -22.57
C ASN A 450 -6.21 14.13 -21.04
N LEU A 451 -6.46 15.17 -20.25
CA LEU A 451 -6.56 15.09 -18.78
C LEU A 451 -8.01 15.01 -18.31
N SER A 452 -8.24 14.32 -17.18
CA SER A 452 -9.55 14.30 -16.52
C SER A 452 -10.02 15.71 -16.10
N LYS A 453 -11.34 15.92 -16.04
CA LYS A 453 -11.96 17.19 -15.64
C LYS A 453 -11.44 17.66 -14.28
N LYS A 454 -10.82 18.86 -14.24
CA LYS A 454 -10.15 19.43 -13.06
C LYS A 454 -11.08 19.50 -11.85
N ARG A 455 -10.68 18.89 -10.72
CA ARG A 455 -11.28 19.02 -9.38
C ARG A 455 -10.14 19.04 -8.35
N LYS A 456 -10.36 19.66 -7.17
CA LYS A 456 -9.33 19.90 -6.13
C LYS A 456 -8.66 18.62 -5.58
N TRP A 457 -9.27 17.44 -5.76
CA TRP A 457 -8.89 16.20 -5.04
C TRP A 457 -8.91 14.93 -5.91
N THR A 458 -8.60 14.98 -7.22
CA THR A 458 -8.78 13.84 -8.16
C THR A 458 -7.66 13.67 -9.19
N TRP A 459 -7.49 12.46 -9.74
CA TRP A 459 -6.28 12.04 -10.47
C TRP A 459 -6.26 12.14 -12.02
N ARG A 460 -5.07 12.03 -12.65
CA ARG A 460 -4.80 12.24 -14.11
C ARG A 460 -3.69 11.33 -14.73
N TRP A 461 -3.75 11.04 -16.04
CA TRP A 461 -2.84 10.14 -16.82
C TRP A 461 -1.53 10.83 -17.32
N ILE A 462 -0.53 10.24 -18.03
CA ILE A 462 -0.33 8.99 -18.83
C ILE A 462 1.07 8.29 -18.52
N ASP A 463 1.75 7.62 -19.49
CA ASP A 463 2.84 6.56 -19.38
C ASP A 463 4.01 6.74 -20.35
N VAL A 464 5.17 6.11 -20.05
CA VAL A 464 6.54 6.67 -20.11
C VAL A 464 6.99 7.14 -18.71
N LEU A 465 8.30 7.41 -18.47
CA LEU A 465 8.81 8.00 -17.22
C LEU A 465 7.97 9.23 -16.86
N VAL A 466 7.19 9.15 -15.79
CA VAL A 466 6.15 10.14 -15.50
C VAL A 466 6.47 10.94 -14.24
N ARG A 467 6.40 12.27 -14.35
CA ARG A 467 6.40 13.18 -13.20
C ARG A 467 5.24 14.15 -13.27
N CYS A 468 4.71 14.49 -12.11
CA CYS A 468 3.65 15.46 -11.93
C CYS A 468 4.21 16.71 -11.24
N TRP A 469 3.65 17.86 -11.57
CA TRP A 469 3.84 19.12 -10.86
C TRP A 469 2.52 19.55 -10.26
N ASP A 470 2.52 19.87 -8.96
CA ASP A 470 1.36 20.48 -8.32
C ASP A 470 1.35 22.00 -8.43
N ASN A 471 0.20 22.61 -8.11
CA ASN A 471 0.01 24.07 -8.18
C ASN A 471 0.80 24.88 -7.14
N ALA A 472 1.68 24.25 -6.36
CA ALA A 472 2.67 24.91 -5.50
C ALA A 472 4.11 24.65 -5.98
N LEU A 473 4.28 24.17 -7.22
CA LEU A 473 5.55 23.88 -7.90
C LEU A 473 6.38 22.74 -7.27
N ASN A 474 5.77 21.88 -6.44
CA ASN A 474 6.40 20.62 -6.04
C ASN A 474 6.45 19.65 -7.22
N THR A 475 7.48 18.79 -7.28
CA THR A 475 7.56 17.68 -8.25
C THR A 475 8.21 16.44 -7.65
N GLN A 476 8.25 15.35 -8.42
CA GLN A 476 8.78 14.04 -8.02
C GLN A 476 10.29 13.94 -8.30
N VAL A 477 11.02 13.19 -7.47
CA VAL A 477 12.46 12.93 -7.67
C VAL A 477 12.68 11.86 -8.76
N PRO A 478 13.76 11.91 -9.57
CA PRO A 478 13.89 10.98 -10.72
C PRO A 478 13.93 9.48 -10.35
N ASP A 479 14.73 9.08 -9.36
CA ASP A 479 14.91 7.67 -8.99
C ASP A 479 14.44 7.36 -7.55
N VAL A 480 13.93 6.14 -7.37
CA VAL A 480 13.38 5.64 -6.10
C VAL A 480 14.41 5.54 -4.97
N ARG A 481 15.71 5.39 -5.23
CA ARG A 481 16.77 5.46 -4.19
C ARG A 481 16.78 6.82 -3.48
N THR A 482 16.35 7.89 -4.16
CA THR A 482 16.23 9.23 -3.57
C THR A 482 14.98 9.33 -2.66
N ALA A 483 13.92 8.58 -2.97
CA ALA A 483 12.68 8.55 -2.19
C ALA A 483 12.67 7.47 -1.07
N TRP A 484 13.60 6.50 -1.12
CA TRP A 484 13.68 5.37 -0.19
C TRP A 484 13.84 5.84 1.25
N ASN A 485 13.15 5.18 2.17
CA ASN A 485 13.25 5.42 3.61
C ASN A 485 12.92 4.15 4.40
N TRP A 486 13.39 4.08 5.66
CA TRP A 486 13.18 2.93 6.55
C TRP A 486 11.70 2.55 6.77
N GLY A 487 10.80 3.54 6.71
CA GLY A 487 9.35 3.33 6.81
C GLY A 487 8.70 2.78 5.53
N LEU A 488 9.43 2.68 4.42
CA LEU A 488 8.94 2.27 3.10
C LEU A 488 7.60 2.93 2.73
N HIS A 489 7.46 4.20 3.12
CA HIS A 489 6.29 5.05 2.88
C HIS A 489 6.64 6.11 1.84
N VAL A 490 5.62 6.74 1.26
CA VAL A 490 5.71 7.95 0.43
C VAL A 490 6.68 7.79 -0.75
N THR A 491 6.50 6.74 -1.56
CA THR A 491 7.20 6.58 -2.84
C THR A 491 6.81 7.73 -3.77
N SER A 492 7.66 8.75 -3.77
CA SER A 492 7.49 10.07 -4.42
C SER A 492 8.49 10.29 -5.55
N SER A 493 9.12 9.21 -6.03
CA SER A 493 9.90 9.20 -7.26
C SER A 493 9.00 9.30 -8.50
N CYS A 494 9.57 9.62 -9.65
CA CYS A 494 8.97 9.32 -10.95
C CYS A 494 8.70 7.80 -11.03
N HIS A 495 7.57 7.40 -11.61
CA HIS A 495 7.37 5.97 -11.93
C HIS A 495 7.99 5.68 -13.29
N THR A 496 8.75 4.60 -13.36
CA THR A 496 9.48 4.10 -14.53
C THR A 496 8.96 2.72 -14.92
N ILE A 497 8.65 2.53 -16.21
CA ILE A 497 8.52 1.19 -16.81
C ILE A 497 9.52 1.03 -17.94
N ASN A 498 9.93 -0.22 -18.20
CA ASN A 498 10.73 -0.58 -19.36
C ASN A 498 9.86 -1.38 -20.34
N VAL A 499 9.85 -1.03 -21.62
CA VAL A 499 9.08 -1.76 -22.66
C VAL A 499 9.97 -2.16 -23.83
N TYR A 500 9.67 -3.28 -24.47
CA TYR A 500 10.36 -3.69 -25.70
C TYR A 500 9.58 -3.16 -26.91
N SER A 501 10.11 -2.12 -27.56
CA SER A 501 9.50 -1.46 -28.72
C SER A 501 9.67 -2.30 -29.99
N VAL A 502 8.57 -2.51 -30.72
CA VAL A 502 8.54 -3.09 -32.07
C VAL A 502 7.85 -2.08 -33.00
N ASN A 503 8.63 -1.11 -33.48
CA ASN A 503 8.14 -0.02 -34.30
C ASN A 503 7.97 -0.43 -35.78
N LYS A 504 6.74 -0.72 -36.19
CA LYS A 504 6.35 -1.12 -37.55
C LYS A 504 6.62 -0.05 -38.63
N LYS A 505 6.94 1.20 -38.27
CA LYS A 505 7.36 2.20 -39.27
C LYS A 505 8.72 1.88 -39.90
N HIS A 506 9.62 1.18 -39.22
CA HIS A 506 10.89 0.78 -39.82
C HIS A 506 10.68 -0.33 -40.87
N PRO A 507 11.16 -0.16 -42.13
CA PRO A 507 10.92 -1.14 -43.19
C PRO A 507 11.39 -2.56 -42.86
N ALA A 508 12.57 -2.72 -42.23
CA ALA A 508 13.09 -4.02 -41.83
C ALA A 508 12.20 -4.70 -40.77
N THR A 509 11.70 -3.96 -39.78
CA THR A 509 10.76 -4.48 -38.78
C THR A 509 9.44 -4.91 -39.42
N ARG A 510 8.92 -4.11 -40.37
CA ARG A 510 7.70 -4.43 -41.10
C ARG A 510 7.87 -5.73 -41.92
N ALA A 511 8.90 -5.78 -42.76
CA ALA A 511 9.20 -6.93 -43.60
C ALA A 511 9.43 -8.21 -42.79
N ARG A 512 10.07 -8.13 -41.62
CA ARG A 512 10.27 -9.31 -40.76
C ARG A 512 8.97 -9.80 -40.10
N LEU A 513 8.04 -8.89 -39.75
CA LEU A 513 6.73 -9.29 -39.25
C LEU A 513 5.88 -9.95 -40.35
N GLU A 514 5.91 -9.40 -41.57
CA GLU A 514 5.25 -9.97 -42.76
C GLU A 514 5.84 -11.35 -43.14
N ASP A 515 7.16 -11.52 -43.03
CA ASP A 515 7.87 -12.79 -43.22
C ASP A 515 7.52 -13.83 -42.13
N MET A 516 7.43 -13.42 -40.86
CA MET A 516 6.96 -14.30 -39.78
C MET A 516 5.50 -14.73 -39.99
N GLU A 517 4.61 -13.82 -40.36
CA GLU A 517 3.20 -14.12 -40.65
C GLU A 517 3.05 -15.09 -41.83
N LYS A 518 3.75 -14.81 -42.95
CA LYS A 518 3.80 -15.67 -44.14
C LYS A 518 4.26 -17.09 -43.82
N ASN A 519 5.28 -17.25 -42.98
CA ASN A 519 5.82 -18.55 -42.57
C ASN A 519 5.12 -19.14 -41.33
N LYS A 520 4.04 -18.51 -40.83
CA LYS A 520 3.25 -18.93 -39.66
C LYS A 520 4.07 -19.05 -38.37
N VAL A 521 5.12 -18.25 -38.23
CA VAL A 521 5.99 -18.24 -37.04
C VAL A 521 5.37 -17.32 -35.97
N PRO A 522 5.11 -17.81 -34.75
CA PRO A 522 4.42 -17.02 -33.74
C PRO A 522 5.27 -15.85 -33.22
N LEU A 523 4.61 -14.71 -32.95
CA LEU A 523 5.24 -13.51 -32.38
C LEU A 523 5.64 -13.64 -30.91
N ALA A 524 5.21 -14.70 -30.22
CA ALA A 524 5.44 -14.92 -28.80
C ALA A 524 5.60 -16.41 -28.47
N PRO A 525 6.41 -16.76 -27.45
CA PRO A 525 7.24 -15.86 -26.63
C PRO A 525 8.50 -15.41 -27.38
N ILE A 526 8.91 -14.14 -27.20
CA ILE A 526 10.05 -13.53 -27.93
C ILE A 526 11.42 -14.18 -27.67
N THR A 527 11.50 -15.07 -26.67
CA THR A 527 12.72 -15.79 -26.27
C THR A 527 12.89 -17.13 -26.97
N VAL A 528 11.91 -17.58 -27.77
CA VAL A 528 12.04 -18.79 -28.59
C VAL A 528 12.72 -18.45 -29.92
N PRO A 529 13.81 -19.15 -30.31
CA PRO A 529 14.43 -18.97 -31.61
C PRO A 529 13.44 -19.18 -32.77
N LEU A 530 13.49 -18.29 -33.76
CA LEU A 530 12.63 -18.36 -34.92
C LEU A 530 13.03 -19.55 -35.82
N SER A 531 12.03 -20.29 -36.33
CA SER A 531 12.23 -21.40 -37.28
C SER A 531 12.64 -20.95 -38.68
N ILE A 532 12.71 -19.63 -38.92
CA ILE A 532 13.13 -19.01 -40.18
C ILE A 532 14.41 -18.18 -39.94
N PRO A 533 15.41 -18.24 -40.83
CA PRO A 533 16.69 -17.54 -40.65
C PRO A 533 16.48 -16.03 -40.59
N ALA A 534 17.39 -15.29 -39.96
CA ALA A 534 17.27 -13.84 -39.79
C ALA A 534 17.35 -13.05 -41.12
N GLN A 535 18.06 -13.61 -42.10
CA GLN A 535 18.26 -13.12 -43.47
C GLN A 535 18.71 -14.30 -44.35
N SER A 536 18.79 -14.14 -45.67
CA SER A 536 19.40 -15.15 -46.54
C SER A 536 20.93 -15.11 -46.47
N TRP A 537 21.59 -16.21 -46.84
CA TRP A 537 23.05 -16.22 -47.01
C TRP A 537 23.48 -15.33 -48.19
N ASP A 538 22.68 -15.27 -49.27
CA ASP A 538 22.97 -14.38 -50.41
C ASP A 538 22.98 -12.90 -50.00
N ASP A 539 22.07 -12.47 -49.11
CA ASP A 539 22.04 -11.10 -48.59
C ASP A 539 23.23 -10.81 -47.65
N TYR A 540 23.65 -11.79 -46.85
CA TYR A 540 24.85 -11.69 -45.99
C TYR A 540 26.13 -11.54 -46.83
N GLU A 541 26.33 -12.39 -47.84
CA GLU A 541 27.46 -12.31 -48.76
C GLU A 541 27.45 -11.00 -49.57
N LYS A 542 26.26 -10.50 -49.93
CA LYS A 542 26.05 -9.24 -50.64
C LYS A 542 26.27 -8.00 -49.75
N PHE A 543 26.21 -8.15 -48.43
CA PHE A 543 26.65 -7.13 -47.48
C PHE A 543 28.17 -7.06 -47.41
N TRP A 544 28.88 -8.17 -47.16
CA TRP A 544 30.34 -8.18 -47.02
C TRP A 544 31.09 -7.91 -48.33
N LYS A 545 30.48 -8.15 -49.49
CA LYS A 545 31.00 -7.67 -50.80
C LYS A 545 30.97 -6.14 -50.98
N LYS A 546 30.57 -5.38 -49.95
CA LYS A 546 30.44 -3.92 -49.95
C LYS A 546 30.93 -3.22 -48.67
N HIS A 547 31.35 -3.98 -47.67
CA HIS A 547 31.81 -3.47 -46.39
C HIS A 547 32.96 -4.36 -45.94
N ASP A 548 34.03 -3.72 -45.50
CA ASP A 548 35.22 -4.36 -44.96
C ASP A 548 34.88 -5.16 -43.67
N PRO A 549 35.72 -6.13 -43.25
CA PRO A 549 35.51 -6.86 -41.99
C PRO A 549 35.40 -5.92 -40.78
N ARG A 550 34.96 -6.46 -39.63
CA ARG A 550 34.78 -5.66 -38.40
C ARG A 550 36.08 -5.37 -37.67
N ASP A 551 37.13 -6.10 -38.02
CA ASP A 551 38.48 -5.95 -37.53
C ASP A 551 39.07 -4.66 -38.11
N ALA A 552 39.77 -3.87 -37.28
CA ALA A 552 40.48 -2.69 -37.76
C ALA A 552 41.76 -3.11 -38.51
N GLU A 553 42.23 -2.28 -39.44
CA GLU A 553 43.55 -2.45 -40.03
C GLU A 553 44.63 -2.02 -39.01
N ASP A 554 45.76 -2.75 -38.96
CA ASP A 554 46.89 -2.51 -38.06
C ASP A 554 47.80 -1.37 -38.59
N ASP A 555 47.31 -0.12 -38.55
CA ASP A 555 48.00 1.14 -38.90
C ASP A 555 48.73 1.81 -37.70
#